data_AF-A0A369ZD69-F1
#
_entry.id   AF-A0A369ZD69-F1
#
_cell.length_a   1.000
_cell.length_b   1.000
_cell.length_c   1.000
_cell.angle_alpha   90.00
_cell.angle_beta   90.00
_cell.angle_gamma   90.00
#
_symmetry.space_group_name_H-M   'P 1'
#
loop_
_entity.id
_entity.type
_entity.pdbx_description
1 polymer ?
#
loop_
_entity_poly.entity_id
_entity_poly.type
_entity_poly.pdbx_seq_one_letter_code
_entity_poly.pdbx_strand_id
1 'polypeptide(L)'
;MLIINKLKEIAQRLENTEEINISIINNLISEAKKYEESWSGSIFGYHSNVYYRDFQKPPVGCFFNQEWGLQSEHYLTKFGFDSVGDWIEYERGSIQNRILDSVDEDKINVIIGISNELRVLLSECKDSVLSIIHSQNIVSKDSYLGRLIDELEKFKVFEHKDYEKSFLKRFSGNQYTRDKRLTSGNVYFNLPEHQIIICKAKGILSPFCQKHDLIKIIRKIQEHLENIKLIMVDKEMIKDFNELSNREATVYNIGSIQNMANHNSGNYLQQSVSYQSLSIFDEVKNKLKESNEDKEIIKDLISIIEEMDKNKNTDKYKILYSEFIENAGKSISLLNSIVEFIPKLGNFLS
;
A
#
# COMPACT_ATOMS: atom_id res chain seq x y z
N MET A 1 -5.34 22.98 -0.91
CA MET A 1 -4.33 23.50 0.06
C MET A 1 -4.71 23.14 1.49
N LEU A 2 -5.95 23.40 1.92
CA LEU A 2 -6.42 23.08 3.28
C LEU A 2 -6.42 21.57 3.60
N ILE A 3 -6.83 20.71 2.66
CA ILE A 3 -6.86 19.24 2.88
C ILE A 3 -5.46 18.68 3.15
N ILE A 4 -4.52 18.95 2.25
CA ILE A 4 -3.13 18.45 2.33
C ILE A 4 -2.51 18.85 3.67
N ASN A 5 -2.68 20.11 4.08
CA ASN A 5 -2.19 20.59 5.38
C ASN A 5 -2.85 19.85 6.56
N LYS A 6 -4.18 19.63 6.52
CA LYS A 6 -4.87 18.86 7.56
C LYS A 6 -4.40 17.41 7.63
N LEU A 7 -4.19 16.75 6.48
CA LEU A 7 -3.65 15.39 6.44
C LEU A 7 -2.24 15.33 7.03
N LYS A 8 -1.40 16.33 6.72
CA LYS A 8 -0.06 16.47 7.30
C LYS A 8 -0.11 16.68 8.81
N GLU A 9 -1.01 17.52 9.32
CA GLU A 9 -1.22 17.73 10.76
C GLU A 9 -1.64 16.43 11.46
N ILE A 10 -2.55 15.64 10.86
CA ILE A 10 -3.00 14.36 11.41
C ILE A 10 -1.84 13.35 11.44
N ALA A 11 -1.04 13.26 10.38
CA ALA A 11 0.14 12.39 10.36
C ALA A 11 1.17 12.81 11.42
N GLN A 12 1.43 14.12 11.55
CA GLN A 12 2.35 14.66 12.55
C GLN A 12 1.88 14.38 13.99
N ARG A 13 0.56 14.44 14.26
CA ARG A 13 -0.03 14.07 15.56
C ARG A 13 0.32 12.63 15.96
N LEU A 14 0.33 11.70 14.99
CA LEU A 14 0.72 10.31 15.23
C LEU A 14 2.24 10.16 15.39
N GLU A 15 3.03 10.88 14.61
CA GLU A 15 4.50 10.84 14.67
C GLU A 15 5.06 11.41 15.97
N ASN A 16 4.39 12.42 16.54
CA ASN A 16 4.78 13.05 17.80
C ASN A 16 4.47 12.19 19.04
N THR A 17 3.88 11.01 18.89
CA THR A 17 3.68 10.08 20.00
C THR A 17 5.02 9.51 20.45
N GLU A 18 5.25 9.48 21.77
CA GLU A 18 6.50 9.01 22.36
C GLU A 18 6.82 7.56 21.94
N GLU A 19 8.10 7.31 21.67
CA GLU A 19 8.60 5.95 21.50
C GLU A 19 8.71 5.27 22.86
N ILE A 20 8.02 4.16 23.01
CA ILE A 20 7.95 3.42 24.27
C ILE A 20 8.75 2.14 24.15
N ASN A 21 9.50 1.83 25.20
CA ASN A 21 10.21 0.58 25.30
C ASN A 21 9.22 -0.58 25.53
N ILE A 22 8.90 -1.29 24.45
CA ILE A 22 8.02 -2.47 24.45
C ILE A 22 8.75 -3.80 24.76
N SER A 23 10.02 -3.77 25.15
CA SER A 23 10.84 -4.98 25.38
C SER A 23 10.24 -5.90 26.43
N ILE A 24 9.64 -5.37 27.49
CA ILE A 24 9.00 -6.19 28.54
C ILE A 24 7.83 -7.03 27.99
N ILE A 25 7.06 -6.50 27.04
CA ILE A 25 5.97 -7.26 26.40
C ILE A 25 6.54 -8.31 25.44
N ASN A 26 7.63 -8.00 24.74
CA ASN A 26 8.34 -8.98 23.92
C ASN A 26 8.94 -10.11 24.76
N ASN A 27 9.47 -9.80 25.94
CA ASN A 27 9.97 -10.78 26.91
C ASN A 27 8.82 -11.67 27.39
N LEU A 28 7.66 -11.09 27.75
CA LEU A 28 6.46 -11.85 28.11
C LEU A 28 6.04 -12.85 27.02
N ILE A 29 6.05 -12.42 25.75
CA ILE A 29 5.78 -13.30 24.60
C ILE A 29 6.82 -14.43 24.52
N SER A 30 8.09 -14.11 24.77
CA SER A 30 9.20 -15.06 24.68
C SER A 30 9.15 -16.10 25.79
N GLU A 31 8.81 -15.69 27.02
CA GLU A 31 8.56 -16.60 28.14
C GLU A 31 7.37 -17.52 27.87
N ALA A 32 6.24 -16.97 27.41
CA ALA A 32 5.08 -17.78 27.07
C ALA A 32 5.37 -18.80 25.94
N LYS A 33 6.19 -18.44 24.95
CA LYS A 33 6.56 -19.35 23.85
C LYS A 33 7.35 -20.57 24.30
N LYS A 34 8.05 -20.54 25.44
CA LYS A 34 8.78 -21.71 25.95
C LYS A 34 7.85 -22.90 26.24
N TYR A 35 6.59 -22.62 26.53
CA TYR A 35 5.57 -23.64 26.81
C TYR A 35 4.99 -24.28 25.54
N GLU A 36 5.17 -23.65 24.35
CA GLU A 36 4.65 -24.22 23.09
C GLU A 36 5.35 -25.55 22.77
N GLU A 37 6.65 -25.69 23.08
CA GLU A 37 7.42 -26.91 22.76
C GLU A 37 7.02 -28.12 23.60
N SER A 38 6.43 -27.89 24.77
CA SER A 38 5.95 -28.95 25.66
C SER A 38 4.44 -29.15 25.56
N TRP A 39 3.71 -28.27 24.88
CA TRP A 39 2.26 -28.36 24.76
C TRP A 39 1.82 -29.58 23.93
N SER A 40 0.71 -30.20 24.32
CA SER A 40 0.10 -31.35 23.64
C SER A 40 -0.29 -31.09 22.18
N GLY A 41 -0.41 -29.82 21.78
CA GLY A 41 -0.87 -29.42 20.46
C GLY A 41 -2.40 -29.47 20.30
N SER A 42 -3.14 -29.85 21.34
CA SER A 42 -4.59 -30.04 21.26
C SER A 42 -5.36 -29.01 22.09
N ILE A 43 -6.41 -28.45 21.49
CA ILE A 43 -7.26 -27.41 22.11
C ILE A 43 -8.56 -27.97 22.71
N PHE A 44 -8.77 -29.29 22.69
CA PHE A 44 -9.99 -29.88 23.21
C PHE A 44 -10.04 -29.85 24.74
N GLY A 45 -11.04 -29.19 25.31
CA GLY A 45 -11.32 -29.18 26.74
C GLY A 45 -10.06 -29.10 27.60
N TYR A 46 -9.78 -30.16 28.37
CA TYR A 46 -8.61 -30.25 29.24
C TYR A 46 -7.28 -30.45 28.49
N HIS A 47 -7.28 -30.94 27.25
CA HIS A 47 -6.05 -31.13 26.45
C HIS A 47 -5.29 -29.82 26.24
N SER A 48 -6.01 -28.70 26.22
CA SER A 48 -5.41 -27.35 26.18
C SER A 48 -4.47 -27.06 27.37
N ASN A 49 -4.62 -27.82 28.45
CA ASN A 49 -3.79 -27.75 29.65
C ASN A 49 -2.82 -28.93 29.79
N VAL A 50 -2.68 -29.76 28.75
CA VAL A 50 -1.75 -30.88 28.76
C VAL A 50 -0.41 -30.44 28.19
N TYR A 51 0.64 -30.63 28.98
CA TYR A 51 2.02 -30.37 28.61
C TYR A 51 2.87 -31.55 29.03
N TYR A 52 4.00 -31.75 28.36
CA TYR A 52 5.00 -32.69 28.80
C TYR A 52 5.57 -32.26 30.15
N ARG A 53 5.96 -33.24 30.97
CA ARG A 53 6.43 -33.03 32.35
C ARG A 53 7.49 -31.94 32.45
N ASP A 54 7.34 -31.11 33.47
CA ASP A 54 8.20 -29.97 33.78
C ASP A 54 8.39 -28.98 32.62
N PHE A 55 7.42 -28.93 31.71
CA PHE A 55 7.43 -28.12 30.49
C PHE A 55 8.63 -28.40 29.58
N GLN A 56 9.20 -29.60 29.64
CA GLN A 56 10.28 -30.02 28.75
C GLN A 56 9.75 -30.38 27.37
N LYS A 57 10.60 -30.25 26.35
CA LYS A 57 10.28 -30.75 25.02
C LYS A 57 10.13 -32.29 25.06
N PRO A 58 9.07 -32.88 24.50
CA PRO A 58 8.92 -34.34 24.47
C PRO A 58 10.10 -34.99 23.72
N PRO A 59 10.72 -36.04 24.27
CA PRO A 59 11.76 -36.82 23.58
C PRO A 59 11.24 -37.44 22.28
N VAL A 60 12.18 -37.83 21.41
CA VAL A 60 11.86 -38.54 20.17
C VAL A 60 11.06 -39.81 20.50
N GLY A 61 9.94 -40.00 19.79
CA GLY A 61 9.03 -41.13 20.00
C GLY A 61 7.94 -40.90 21.03
N CYS A 62 8.01 -39.83 21.84
CA CYS A 62 6.90 -39.41 22.69
C CYS A 62 5.91 -38.54 21.89
N PHE A 63 4.62 -38.80 22.05
CA PHE A 63 3.56 -38.02 21.41
C PHE A 63 2.28 -38.04 22.25
N PHE A 64 1.51 -36.96 22.15
CA PHE A 64 0.16 -36.90 22.71
C PHE A 64 -0.84 -37.37 21.67
N ASN A 65 -1.65 -38.37 21.99
CA ASN A 65 -2.70 -38.83 21.11
C ASN A 65 -3.98 -38.03 21.35
N GLN A 66 -4.26 -37.04 20.50
CA GLN A 66 -5.48 -36.22 20.59
C GLN A 66 -6.79 -37.04 20.53
N GLU A 67 -6.79 -38.20 19.88
CA GLU A 67 -7.98 -39.05 19.79
C GLU A 67 -8.32 -39.67 21.15
N TRP A 68 -7.33 -40.10 21.92
CA TRP A 68 -7.55 -40.85 23.16
C TRP A 68 -7.19 -40.07 24.43
N GLY A 69 -6.50 -38.94 24.31
CA GLY A 69 -6.12 -38.09 25.43
C GLY A 69 -5.10 -38.77 26.36
N LEU A 70 -5.28 -38.59 27.68
CA LEU A 70 -4.49 -39.22 28.73
C LEU A 70 -5.02 -40.59 29.17
N GLN A 71 -5.89 -41.20 28.37
CA GLN A 71 -6.40 -42.54 28.65
C GLN A 71 -5.29 -43.59 28.66
N SER A 72 -5.36 -44.51 29.62
CA SER A 72 -4.34 -45.54 29.85
C SER A 72 -4.96 -46.94 30.01
N GLU A 73 -6.13 -47.19 29.42
CA GLU A 73 -6.71 -48.53 29.40
C GLU A 73 -5.79 -49.52 28.67
N HIS A 74 -5.65 -50.73 29.22
CA HIS A 74 -4.72 -51.75 28.70
C HIS A 74 -4.87 -52.04 27.19
N TYR A 75 -6.09 -52.00 26.66
CA TYR A 75 -6.31 -52.22 25.23
C TYR A 75 -5.71 -51.11 24.36
N LEU A 76 -5.69 -49.86 24.84
CA LEU A 76 -5.09 -48.74 24.09
C LEU A 76 -3.60 -48.93 23.95
N THR A 77 -2.91 -49.24 25.05
CA THR A 77 -1.48 -49.56 25.05
C THR A 77 -1.16 -50.75 24.16
N LYS A 78 -1.98 -51.81 24.21
CA LYS A 78 -1.78 -53.02 23.38
C LYS A 78 -1.85 -52.74 21.87
N PHE A 79 -2.70 -51.79 21.46
CA PHE A 79 -2.86 -51.43 20.05
C PHE A 79 -2.10 -50.15 19.65
N GLY A 80 -1.34 -49.53 20.57
CA GLY A 80 -0.55 -48.32 20.31
C GLY A 80 -1.41 -47.07 20.10
N PHE A 81 -2.57 -47.00 20.75
CA PHE A 81 -3.49 -45.87 20.67
C PHE A 81 -3.37 -44.89 21.85
N ASP A 82 -2.63 -45.23 22.90
CA ASP A 82 -2.38 -44.34 24.04
C ASP A 82 -1.41 -43.21 23.69
N SER A 83 -1.38 -42.19 24.56
CA SER A 83 -0.32 -41.19 24.53
C SER A 83 0.98 -41.80 25.04
N VAL A 84 2.11 -41.49 24.40
CA VAL A 84 3.43 -42.01 24.75
C VAL A 84 4.26 -40.92 25.42
N GLY A 85 4.76 -41.22 26.62
CA GLY A 85 5.63 -40.34 27.42
C GLY A 85 4.91 -39.67 28.59
N ASP A 86 5.66 -38.82 29.31
CA ASP A 86 5.23 -38.17 30.55
C ASP A 86 4.35 -36.93 30.33
N TRP A 87 3.18 -37.11 29.72
CA TRP A 87 2.21 -36.04 29.54
C TRP A 87 1.42 -35.78 30.83
N ILE A 88 1.30 -34.51 31.21
CA ILE A 88 0.65 -34.07 32.45
C ILE A 88 -0.40 -33.02 32.12
N GLU A 89 -1.60 -33.20 32.66
CA GLU A 89 -2.60 -32.13 32.75
C GLU A 89 -2.26 -31.20 33.92
N TYR A 90 -2.02 -29.92 33.61
CA TYR A 90 -1.74 -28.91 34.61
C TYR A 90 -3.04 -28.22 35.06
N GLU A 91 -3.03 -27.75 36.30
CA GLU A 91 -4.13 -26.98 36.86
C GLU A 91 -4.35 -25.68 36.08
N ARG A 92 -5.62 -25.30 35.91
CA ARG A 92 -5.98 -24.03 35.26
C ARG A 92 -5.42 -22.84 36.02
N GLY A 93 -4.87 -21.88 35.30
CA GLY A 93 -4.21 -20.67 35.80
C GLY A 93 -2.75 -20.89 36.19
N SER A 94 -2.30 -22.14 36.39
CA SER A 94 -0.95 -22.41 36.90
C SER A 94 0.15 -21.97 35.93
N ILE A 95 -0.09 -22.06 34.63
CA ILE A 95 0.87 -21.65 33.60
C ILE A 95 0.84 -20.14 33.43
N GLN A 96 -0.36 -19.53 33.42
CA GLN A 96 -0.49 -18.08 33.39
C GLN A 96 0.24 -17.44 34.57
N ASN A 97 0.03 -17.93 35.78
CA ASN A 97 0.68 -17.41 36.98
C ASN A 97 2.21 -17.54 36.88
N ARG A 98 2.73 -18.71 36.52
CA ARG A 98 4.19 -18.90 36.32
C ARG A 98 4.80 -17.93 35.32
N ILE A 99 4.09 -17.61 34.24
CA ILE A 99 4.55 -16.65 33.24
C ILE A 99 4.48 -15.22 33.80
N LEU A 100 3.39 -14.85 34.47
CA LEU A 100 3.20 -13.50 35.02
C LEU A 100 4.14 -13.21 36.20
N ASP A 101 4.49 -14.21 37.00
CA ASP A 101 5.46 -14.08 38.11
C ASP A 101 6.88 -13.73 37.62
N SER A 102 7.16 -13.95 36.33
CA SER A 102 8.46 -13.63 35.72
C SER A 102 8.59 -12.19 35.24
N VAL A 103 7.53 -11.38 35.34
CA VAL A 103 7.47 -10.02 34.81
C VAL A 103 6.98 -9.01 35.83
N ASP A 104 7.38 -7.76 35.64
CA ASP A 104 6.96 -6.63 36.45
C ASP A 104 5.57 -6.14 36.00
N GLU A 105 4.54 -6.46 36.78
CA GLU A 105 3.14 -6.18 36.46
C GLU A 105 2.86 -4.68 36.34
N ASP A 106 3.47 -3.85 37.19
CA ASP A 106 3.28 -2.40 37.16
C ASP A 106 3.78 -1.81 35.83
N LYS A 107 4.95 -2.27 35.36
CA LYS A 107 5.47 -1.87 34.05
C LYS A 107 4.58 -2.32 32.90
N ILE A 108 3.97 -3.51 32.98
CA ILE A 108 3.02 -3.98 31.96
C ILE A 108 1.77 -3.10 31.96
N ASN A 109 1.23 -2.77 33.12
CA ASN A 109 0.03 -1.95 33.26
C ASN A 109 0.22 -0.54 32.68
N VAL A 110 1.41 0.06 32.87
CA VAL A 110 1.77 1.33 32.21
C VAL A 110 1.70 1.20 30.69
N ILE A 111 2.28 0.16 30.11
CA ILE A 111 2.26 -0.05 28.65
C ILE A 111 0.84 -0.35 28.14
N ILE A 112 0.02 -1.06 28.92
CA ILE A 112 -1.40 -1.26 28.60
C ILE A 112 -2.13 0.07 28.51
N GLY A 113 -1.92 0.98 29.48
CA GLY A 113 -2.48 2.32 29.46
C GLY A 113 -2.15 3.06 28.18
N ILE A 114 -0.86 3.13 27.83
CA ILE A 114 -0.42 3.84 26.64
C ILE A 114 -0.89 3.16 25.34
N SER A 115 -0.91 1.83 25.30
CA SER A 115 -1.47 1.07 24.18
C SER A 115 -2.93 1.44 23.91
N ASN A 116 -3.73 1.59 24.97
CA ASN A 116 -5.13 1.99 24.86
C ASN A 116 -5.29 3.45 24.39
N GLU A 117 -4.49 4.38 24.92
CA GLU A 117 -4.48 5.77 24.46
C GLU A 117 -4.11 5.87 22.97
N LEU A 118 -3.06 5.15 22.54
CA LEU A 118 -2.66 5.10 21.14
C LEU A 118 -3.75 4.48 20.26
N ARG A 119 -4.45 3.45 20.74
CA ARG A 119 -5.58 2.84 20.00
C ARG A 119 -6.70 3.84 19.74
N VAL A 120 -7.07 4.63 20.75
CA VAL A 120 -8.07 5.70 20.61
C VAL A 120 -7.59 6.74 19.60
N LEU A 121 -6.35 7.20 19.73
CA LEU A 121 -5.75 8.17 18.82
C LEU A 121 -5.74 7.69 17.36
N LEU A 122 -5.39 6.43 17.10
CA LEU A 122 -5.40 5.86 15.76
C LEU A 122 -6.81 5.84 15.16
N SER A 123 -7.83 5.52 15.96
CA SER A 123 -9.22 5.57 15.52
C SER A 123 -9.64 6.99 15.17
N GLU A 124 -9.37 7.96 16.05
CA GLU A 124 -9.68 9.37 15.82
C GLU A 124 -9.02 9.92 14.56
N CYS A 125 -7.74 9.59 14.34
CA CYS A 125 -7.01 10.02 13.15
C CYS A 125 -7.59 9.39 11.88
N LYS A 126 -7.90 8.09 11.89
CA LYS A 126 -8.56 7.41 10.77
C LYS A 126 -9.89 8.10 10.43
N ASP A 127 -10.74 8.30 11.42
CA ASP A 127 -12.08 8.87 11.23
C ASP A 127 -12.00 10.33 10.73
N SER A 128 -11.03 11.09 11.24
CA SER A 128 -10.75 12.46 10.79
C SER A 128 -10.35 12.50 9.31
N VAL A 129 -9.47 11.58 8.87
CA VAL A 129 -9.03 11.49 7.48
C VAL A 129 -10.19 11.11 6.56
N LEU A 130 -10.97 10.09 6.93
CA LEU A 130 -12.15 9.68 6.17
C LEU A 130 -13.18 10.82 6.07
N SER A 131 -13.45 11.51 7.18
CA SER A 131 -14.36 12.67 7.20
C SER A 131 -13.90 13.77 6.23
N ILE A 132 -12.61 14.12 6.24
CA ILE A 132 -12.04 15.11 5.33
C ILE A 132 -12.21 14.67 3.87
N ILE A 133 -11.87 13.42 3.54
CA ILE A 133 -11.92 12.89 2.18
C ILE A 133 -13.35 12.87 1.65
N HIS A 134 -14.31 12.32 2.42
CA HIS A 134 -15.70 12.21 1.98
C HIS A 134 -16.40 13.57 1.90
N SER A 135 -16.10 14.50 2.81
CA SER A 135 -16.71 15.84 2.79
C SER A 135 -16.41 16.64 1.52
N GLN A 136 -15.29 16.35 0.86
CA GLN A 136 -14.85 17.05 -0.35
C GLN A 136 -15.10 16.25 -1.63
N ASN A 137 -15.74 15.08 -1.53
CA ASN A 137 -16.13 14.22 -2.65
C ASN A 137 -14.96 13.91 -3.63
N ILE A 138 -13.74 13.80 -3.08
CA ILE A 138 -12.48 13.66 -3.84
C ILE A 138 -12.41 12.33 -4.59
N VAL A 139 -13.18 11.34 -4.14
CA VAL A 139 -13.11 9.94 -4.60
C VAL A 139 -13.62 9.75 -6.03
N SER A 140 -14.45 10.66 -6.54
CA SER A 140 -15.38 10.35 -7.64
C SER A 140 -14.76 10.02 -9.01
N LYS A 141 -13.44 10.14 -9.22
CA LYS A 141 -12.80 9.92 -10.54
C LYS A 141 -11.41 9.27 -10.53
N ASP A 142 -10.84 8.90 -9.38
CA ASP A 142 -9.45 8.45 -9.28
C ASP A 142 -9.35 7.04 -8.69
N SER A 143 -8.96 6.07 -9.52
CA SER A 143 -8.87 4.65 -9.14
C SER A 143 -7.75 4.36 -8.14
N TYR A 144 -6.66 5.12 -8.16
CA TYR A 144 -5.56 4.95 -7.22
C TYR A 144 -5.96 5.50 -5.85
N LEU A 145 -6.53 6.70 -5.81
CA LEU A 145 -7.05 7.29 -4.58
C LEU A 145 -8.17 6.44 -3.97
N GLY A 146 -9.08 5.91 -4.79
CA GLY A 146 -10.12 4.98 -4.35
C GLY A 146 -9.55 3.75 -3.64
N ARG A 147 -8.49 3.14 -4.18
CA ARG A 147 -7.81 2.02 -3.51
C ARG A 147 -7.18 2.39 -2.18
N LEU A 148 -6.58 3.58 -2.06
CA LEU A 148 -5.99 4.04 -0.80
C LEU A 148 -7.05 4.29 0.27
N ILE A 149 -8.21 4.78 -0.14
CA ILE A 149 -9.35 4.99 0.75
C ILE A 149 -9.92 3.64 1.20
N ASP A 150 -10.08 2.67 0.30
CA ASP A 150 -10.47 1.30 0.66
C ASP A 150 -9.49 0.66 1.67
N GLU A 151 -8.19 0.89 1.48
CA GLU A 151 -7.14 0.45 2.42
C GLU A 151 -7.32 1.12 3.79
N LEU A 152 -7.59 2.43 3.82
CA LEU A 152 -7.85 3.19 5.04
C LEU A 152 -9.14 2.74 5.75
N GLU A 153 -10.23 2.48 5.02
CA GLU A 153 -11.49 2.00 5.58
C GLU A 153 -11.32 0.62 6.24
N LYS A 154 -10.56 -0.27 5.59
CA LYS A 154 -10.25 -1.61 6.10
C LYS A 154 -9.18 -1.61 7.18
N PHE A 155 -8.47 -0.50 7.39
CA PHE A 155 -7.49 -0.37 8.45
C PHE A 155 -8.13 -0.69 9.81
N LYS A 156 -7.48 -1.58 10.56
CA LYS A 156 -7.95 -2.05 11.85
C LYS A 156 -6.76 -2.19 12.80
N VAL A 157 -6.95 -1.71 14.03
CA VAL A 157 -6.06 -2.03 15.15
C VAL A 157 -6.58 -3.31 15.81
N PHE A 158 -5.75 -4.35 15.87
CA PHE A 158 -6.17 -5.67 16.31
C PHE A 158 -6.29 -5.74 17.83
N GLU A 159 -7.25 -6.53 18.31
CA GLU A 159 -7.40 -6.86 19.73
C GLU A 159 -6.93 -8.29 20.01
N HIS A 160 -6.77 -8.64 21.29
CA HIS A 160 -6.41 -10.01 21.69
C HIS A 160 -7.32 -11.06 21.04
N LYS A 161 -8.64 -10.81 20.99
CA LYS A 161 -9.63 -11.69 20.36
C LYS A 161 -9.37 -11.95 18.86
N ASP A 162 -8.81 -10.99 18.15
CA ASP A 162 -8.44 -11.17 16.74
C ASP A 162 -7.29 -12.18 16.60
N TYR A 163 -6.31 -12.09 17.50
CA TYR A 163 -5.19 -13.04 17.57
C TYR A 163 -5.65 -14.42 18.04
N GLU A 164 -6.57 -14.50 19.00
CA GLU A 164 -7.17 -15.77 19.44
C GLU A 164 -7.92 -16.45 18.29
N LYS A 165 -8.76 -15.68 17.58
CA LYS A 165 -9.47 -16.17 16.38
C LYS A 165 -8.48 -16.63 15.31
N SER A 166 -7.39 -15.89 15.10
CA SER A 166 -6.35 -16.27 14.14
C SER A 166 -5.64 -17.55 14.55
N PHE A 167 -5.37 -17.75 15.83
CA PHE A 167 -4.76 -18.98 16.34
C PHE A 167 -5.70 -20.18 16.15
N LEU A 168 -6.98 -20.01 16.50
CA LEU A 168 -8.00 -21.05 16.40
C LEU A 168 -8.25 -21.51 14.95
N LYS A 169 -7.98 -20.68 13.94
CA LYS A 169 -8.04 -21.10 12.54
C LYS A 169 -7.11 -22.28 12.23
N ARG A 170 -6.02 -22.49 12.97
CA ARG A 170 -5.15 -23.67 12.84
C ARG A 170 -5.89 -24.99 13.09
N PHE A 171 -6.98 -24.92 13.84
CA PHE A 171 -7.81 -26.06 14.22
C PHE A 171 -9.15 -26.10 13.47
N SER A 172 -9.32 -25.26 12.43
CA SER A 172 -10.50 -25.33 11.57
C SER A 172 -10.51 -26.62 10.76
N GLY A 173 -11.67 -27.26 10.62
CA GLY A 173 -11.84 -28.52 9.91
C GLY A 173 -12.42 -29.61 10.80
N ASN A 174 -12.44 -30.85 10.29
CA ASN A 174 -12.96 -31.99 11.03
C ASN A 174 -11.97 -32.39 12.12
N GLN A 175 -12.28 -32.02 13.36
CA GLN A 175 -11.55 -32.43 14.55
C GLN A 175 -12.44 -33.43 15.31
N TYR A 176 -11.88 -34.55 15.76
CA TYR A 176 -12.60 -35.54 16.57
C TYR A 176 -11.72 -36.05 17.71
N THR A 177 -12.38 -36.56 18.75
CA THR A 177 -11.76 -37.23 19.89
C THR A 177 -12.69 -38.36 20.35
N ARG A 178 -12.09 -39.46 20.79
CA ARG A 178 -12.71 -40.58 21.49
C ARG A 178 -12.38 -40.57 22.97
N ASP A 179 -11.78 -39.49 23.48
CA ASP A 179 -11.55 -39.35 24.91
C ASP A 179 -12.90 -39.23 25.64
N LYS A 180 -13.22 -40.22 26.46
CA LYS A 180 -14.39 -40.30 27.33
C LYS A 180 -14.50 -39.10 28.25
N ARG A 181 -13.39 -38.52 28.72
CA ARG A 181 -13.41 -37.31 29.57
C ARG A 181 -13.97 -36.08 28.85
N LEU A 182 -13.84 -36.04 27.52
CA LEU A 182 -14.37 -34.98 26.68
C LEU A 182 -15.72 -35.33 26.05
N THR A 183 -15.93 -36.61 25.72
CA THR A 183 -17.13 -37.10 25.03
C THR A 183 -18.29 -37.46 25.96
N SER A 184 -18.06 -37.59 27.28
CA SER A 184 -19.14 -37.75 28.27
C SER A 184 -19.98 -36.47 28.47
N GLY A 185 -19.55 -35.35 27.88
CA GLY A 185 -20.27 -34.07 27.87
C GLY A 185 -20.22 -33.40 26.50
N ASN A 186 -20.54 -32.11 26.45
CA ASN A 186 -20.34 -31.32 25.23
C ASN A 186 -18.84 -31.14 25.00
N VAL A 187 -18.34 -31.50 23.82
CA VAL A 187 -16.96 -31.19 23.42
C VAL A 187 -16.82 -29.67 23.31
N TYR A 188 -15.86 -29.10 24.03
CA TYR A 188 -15.55 -27.68 24.01
C TYR A 188 -14.08 -27.44 23.66
N PHE A 189 -13.78 -26.26 23.15
CA PHE A 189 -12.44 -25.84 22.74
C PHE A 189 -11.94 -24.72 23.65
N ASN A 190 -10.71 -24.81 24.12
CA ASN A 190 -10.06 -23.74 24.88
C ASN A 190 -8.70 -23.43 24.26
N LEU A 191 -8.31 -22.16 24.30
CA LEU A 191 -6.92 -21.81 24.04
C LEU A 191 -6.04 -22.31 25.19
N PRO A 192 -4.86 -22.85 24.88
CA PRO A 192 -3.89 -23.16 25.93
C PRO A 192 -3.40 -21.86 26.58
N GLU A 193 -3.09 -21.93 27.87
CA GLU A 193 -2.82 -20.75 28.70
C GLU A 193 -1.69 -19.85 28.20
N HIS A 194 -0.59 -20.44 27.75
CA HIS A 194 0.52 -19.68 27.19
C HIS A 194 0.11 -18.92 25.91
N GLN A 195 -0.80 -19.47 25.10
CA GLN A 195 -1.32 -18.78 23.92
C GLN A 195 -2.28 -17.64 24.28
N ILE A 196 -3.04 -17.76 25.36
CA ILE A 196 -3.86 -16.65 25.88
C ILE A 196 -2.95 -15.46 26.21
N ILE A 197 -1.83 -15.70 26.89
CA ILE A 197 -0.83 -14.66 27.20
C ILE A 197 -0.25 -14.05 25.91
N ILE A 198 0.15 -14.88 24.95
CA ILE A 198 0.69 -14.41 23.66
C ILE A 198 -0.34 -13.53 22.92
N CYS A 199 -1.62 -13.94 22.88
CA CYS A 199 -2.67 -13.19 22.21
C CYS A 199 -2.93 -11.84 22.89
N LYS A 200 -2.97 -11.81 24.24
CA LYS A 200 -3.07 -10.57 25.03
C LYS A 200 -1.90 -9.63 24.75
N ALA A 201 -0.67 -10.13 24.82
CA ALA A 201 0.54 -9.36 24.57
C ALA A 201 0.57 -8.80 23.14
N LYS A 202 0.20 -9.58 22.12
CA LYS A 202 0.06 -9.08 20.74
C LYS A 202 -1.02 -8.01 20.59
N GLY A 203 -2.14 -8.14 21.32
CA GLY A 203 -3.17 -7.10 21.40
C GLY A 203 -2.63 -5.79 21.96
N ILE A 204 -1.78 -5.85 22.99
CA ILE A 204 -1.10 -4.68 23.57
C ILE A 204 -0.11 -4.07 22.56
N LEU A 205 0.61 -4.89 21.79
CA LEU A 205 1.58 -4.41 20.80
C LEU A 205 0.94 -3.84 19.52
N SER A 206 -0.28 -4.24 19.20
CA SER A 206 -0.92 -3.88 17.92
C SER A 206 -0.96 -2.37 17.65
N PRO A 207 -1.40 -1.49 18.56
CA PRO A 207 -1.42 -0.05 18.29
C PRO A 207 -0.05 0.51 17.86
N PHE A 208 1.04 0.05 18.48
CA PHE A 208 2.39 0.48 18.14
C PHE A 208 2.79 0.05 16.72
N CYS A 209 2.47 -1.18 16.32
CA CYS A 209 2.74 -1.67 14.97
C CYS A 209 1.88 -0.94 13.93
N GLN A 210 0.59 -0.81 14.20
CA GLN A 210 -0.40 -0.26 13.28
C GLN A 210 -0.26 1.26 13.09
N LYS A 211 0.39 1.96 14.03
CA LYS A 211 0.73 3.38 13.91
C LYS A 211 1.46 3.68 12.61
N HIS A 212 2.50 2.91 12.30
CA HIS A 212 3.31 3.12 11.09
C HIS A 212 2.52 2.85 9.82
N ASP A 213 1.66 1.83 9.82
CA ASP A 213 0.81 1.50 8.68
C ASP A 213 -0.18 2.64 8.39
N LEU A 214 -0.83 3.21 9.42
CA LEU A 214 -1.76 4.33 9.24
C LEU A 214 -1.05 5.58 8.71
N ILE A 215 0.09 5.95 9.29
CA ILE A 215 0.90 7.10 8.81
C ILE A 215 1.25 6.91 7.34
N LYS A 216 1.67 5.70 6.94
CA LYS A 216 2.02 5.38 5.56
C LYS A 216 0.84 5.54 4.60
N ILE A 217 -0.36 5.10 4.98
CA ILE A 217 -1.57 5.29 4.17
C ILE A 217 -1.89 6.78 4.02
N ILE A 218 -1.87 7.54 5.12
CA ILE A 218 -2.16 8.98 5.12
C ILE A 218 -1.16 9.74 4.24
N ARG A 219 0.14 9.44 4.34
CA ARG A 219 1.18 10.09 3.53
C ARG A 219 1.02 9.79 2.04
N LYS A 220 0.71 8.55 1.65
CA LYS A 220 0.41 8.21 0.25
C LYS A 220 -0.78 9.00 -0.30
N ILE A 221 -1.84 9.15 0.50
CA ILE A 221 -2.99 9.98 0.12
C ILE A 221 -2.55 11.43 -0.05
N GLN A 222 -1.78 11.96 0.89
CA GLN A 222 -1.26 13.33 0.83
C GLN A 222 -0.41 13.58 -0.43
N GLU A 223 0.59 12.74 -0.67
CA GLU A 223 1.49 12.82 -1.85
C GLU A 223 0.70 12.78 -3.15
N HIS A 224 -0.30 11.91 -3.23
CA HIS A 224 -1.15 11.81 -4.42
C HIS A 224 -1.97 13.08 -4.67
N LEU A 225 -2.54 13.66 -3.61
CA LEU A 225 -3.28 14.93 -3.71
C LEU A 225 -2.37 16.11 -4.06
N GLU A 226 -1.11 16.10 -3.59
CA GLU A 226 -0.10 17.08 -3.99
C GLU A 226 0.23 16.96 -5.49
N ASN A 227 0.39 15.74 -6.00
CA ASN A 227 0.66 15.49 -7.42
C ASN A 227 -0.51 15.91 -8.32
N ILE A 228 -1.75 15.60 -7.94
CA ILE A 228 -2.93 16.06 -8.67
C ILE A 228 -2.96 17.59 -8.74
N LYS A 229 -2.65 18.26 -7.63
CA LYS A 229 -2.59 19.73 -7.58
C LYS A 229 -1.57 20.28 -8.56
N LEU A 230 -0.36 19.73 -8.61
CA LEU A 230 0.69 20.18 -9.55
C LEU A 230 0.20 20.08 -11.00
N ILE A 231 -0.42 18.96 -11.36
CA ILE A 231 -0.98 18.75 -12.71
C ILE A 231 -2.09 19.78 -13.02
N MET A 232 -2.94 20.12 -12.06
CA MET A 232 -4.00 21.11 -12.27
C MET A 232 -3.46 22.53 -12.42
N VAL A 233 -2.47 22.92 -11.61
CA VAL A 233 -1.80 24.23 -11.71
C VAL A 233 -1.11 24.36 -13.07
N ASP A 234 -0.38 23.32 -13.51
CA ASP A 234 0.28 23.34 -14.83
C ASP A 234 -0.75 23.49 -15.96
N LYS A 235 -1.90 22.80 -15.87
CA LYS A 235 -2.98 22.93 -16.86
C LYS A 235 -3.63 24.31 -16.87
N GLU A 236 -3.83 24.92 -15.70
CA GLU A 236 -4.35 26.30 -15.58
C GLU A 236 -3.34 27.31 -16.14
N MET A 237 -2.05 27.18 -15.82
CA MET A 237 -1.00 28.03 -16.38
C MET A 237 -0.91 27.91 -17.90
N ILE A 238 -1.02 26.69 -18.45
CA ILE A 238 -1.07 26.47 -19.90
C ILE A 238 -2.33 27.11 -20.50
N LYS A 239 -3.48 27.00 -19.82
CA LYS A 239 -4.74 27.60 -20.29
C LYS A 239 -4.67 29.13 -20.27
N ASP A 240 -4.17 29.73 -19.19
CA ASP A 240 -4.00 31.18 -19.08
C ASP A 240 -3.00 31.70 -20.10
N PHE A 241 -1.89 30.98 -20.35
CA PHE A 241 -0.94 31.30 -21.40
C PHE A 241 -1.58 31.26 -22.80
N ASN A 242 -2.39 30.23 -23.08
CA ASN A 242 -3.11 30.11 -24.35
C ASN A 242 -4.22 31.18 -24.49
N GLU A 243 -4.89 31.57 -23.41
CA GLU A 243 -5.87 32.66 -23.44
C GLU A 243 -5.20 34.03 -23.62
N LEU A 244 -4.02 34.24 -23.02
CA LEU A 244 -3.18 35.43 -23.23
C LEU A 244 -2.62 35.50 -24.66
N SER A 245 -2.23 34.37 -25.26
CA SER A 245 -1.77 34.34 -26.66
C SER A 245 -2.91 34.55 -27.66
N ASN A 246 -4.13 34.16 -27.31
CA ASN A 246 -5.32 34.29 -28.15
C ASN A 246 -6.04 35.65 -28.03
N ARG A 247 -5.68 36.48 -27.04
CA ARG A 247 -6.05 37.90 -27.06
C ARG A 247 -5.14 38.60 -28.05
N GLU A 248 -5.67 38.92 -29.23
CA GLU A 248 -4.97 39.64 -30.30
C GLU A 248 -4.09 40.76 -29.74
N ALA A 249 -2.77 40.57 -29.79
CA ALA A 249 -1.84 41.66 -29.59
C ALA A 249 -2.02 42.64 -30.75
N THR A 250 -2.81 43.70 -30.53
CA THR A 250 -2.95 44.80 -31.47
C THR A 250 -1.64 45.60 -31.46
N VAL A 251 -0.64 45.10 -32.17
CA VAL A 251 0.60 45.84 -32.41
C VAL A 251 0.32 46.83 -33.55
N TYR A 252 0.17 48.10 -33.20
CA TYR A 252 0.20 49.18 -34.19
C TYR A 252 1.62 49.25 -34.78
N ASN A 253 1.78 48.70 -35.98
CA ASN A 253 3.01 48.84 -36.73
C ASN A 253 3.09 50.28 -37.24
N ILE A 254 3.98 51.10 -36.68
CA ILE A 254 4.29 52.42 -37.21
C ILE A 254 5.04 52.17 -38.52
N GLY A 255 4.34 52.34 -39.65
CA GLY A 255 4.94 52.22 -40.97
C GLY A 255 6.17 53.12 -41.09
N SER A 256 7.17 52.65 -41.84
CA SER A 256 8.38 53.41 -42.11
C SER A 256 8.05 54.82 -42.60
N ILE A 257 8.78 55.81 -42.08
CA ILE A 257 8.60 57.26 -42.32
C ILE A 257 8.54 57.62 -43.82
N GLN A 258 9.09 56.78 -44.70
CA GLN A 258 9.05 56.96 -46.15
C GLN A 258 7.65 56.80 -46.79
N ASN A 259 6.73 56.04 -46.20
CA ASN A 259 5.39 55.86 -46.77
C ASN A 259 4.44 57.04 -46.46
N MET A 260 4.70 57.82 -45.42
CA MET A 260 3.88 58.99 -45.06
C MET A 260 4.17 60.22 -45.94
N ALA A 261 5.33 60.30 -46.60
CA ALA A 261 5.74 61.46 -47.39
C ALA A 261 5.14 61.50 -48.82
N ASN A 262 4.62 60.38 -49.33
CA ASN A 262 4.21 60.27 -50.74
C ASN A 262 2.69 60.25 -50.99
N HIS A 263 1.83 60.53 -49.99
CA HIS A 263 0.37 60.57 -50.15
C HIS A 263 -0.24 59.41 -50.96
N ASN A 264 0.36 58.21 -50.88
CA ASN A 264 -0.23 57.02 -51.48
C ASN A 264 -1.15 56.37 -50.45
N SER A 265 -2.47 56.64 -50.55
CA SER A 265 -3.50 56.00 -49.73
C SER A 265 -3.86 54.59 -50.21
N GLY A 266 -2.89 53.85 -50.75
CA GLY A 266 -3.09 52.52 -51.32
C GLY A 266 -2.29 51.49 -50.55
N ASN A 267 -3.01 50.56 -49.92
CA ASN A 267 -2.53 49.33 -49.27
C ASN A 267 -2.01 49.47 -47.84
N TYR A 268 -2.95 49.53 -46.89
CA TYR A 268 -2.72 48.89 -45.59
C TYR A 268 -2.66 47.38 -45.82
N LEU A 269 -1.45 46.83 -45.85
CA LEU A 269 -1.26 45.38 -45.75
C LEU A 269 -1.62 44.97 -44.33
N GLN A 270 -2.85 44.45 -44.17
CA GLN A 270 -3.25 43.69 -43.00
C GLN A 270 -2.50 42.35 -43.06
N GLN A 271 -1.28 42.31 -42.55
CA GLN A 271 -0.61 41.04 -42.29
C GLN A 271 -1.13 40.52 -40.95
N SER A 272 -2.14 39.66 -41.02
CA SER A 272 -2.45 38.74 -39.92
C SER A 272 -1.30 37.74 -39.83
N VAL A 273 -0.37 37.96 -38.91
CA VAL A 273 0.56 36.91 -38.52
C VAL A 273 -0.22 35.96 -37.62
N SER A 274 -0.83 34.97 -38.26
CA SER A 274 -1.36 33.79 -37.58
C SER A 274 -0.20 33.08 -36.90
N TYR A 275 -0.06 33.22 -35.58
CA TYR A 275 0.67 32.23 -34.79
C TYR A 275 -0.19 30.96 -34.78
N GLN A 276 -0.03 30.14 -35.82
CA GLN A 276 -0.48 28.76 -35.77
C GLN A 276 0.29 28.09 -34.62
N SER A 277 -0.45 27.51 -33.67
CA SER A 277 0.11 26.52 -32.74
C SER A 277 0.97 25.55 -33.54
N LEU A 278 2.25 25.43 -33.21
CA LEU A 278 3.16 24.50 -33.90
C LEU A 278 2.52 23.11 -33.89
N SER A 279 2.42 22.50 -35.06
CA SER A 279 1.93 21.13 -35.19
C SER A 279 2.86 20.22 -34.37
N ILE A 280 2.33 19.15 -33.78
CA ILE A 280 3.16 18.10 -33.13
C ILE A 280 4.26 17.60 -34.08
N PHE A 281 4.00 17.61 -35.39
CA PHE A 281 4.97 17.26 -36.43
C PHE A 281 6.08 18.32 -36.58
N ASP A 282 5.77 19.60 -36.38
CA ASP A 282 6.76 20.68 -36.38
C ASP A 282 7.64 20.66 -35.12
N GLU A 283 7.06 20.33 -33.96
CA GLU A 283 7.81 20.13 -32.72
C GLU A 283 8.84 19.00 -32.87
N VAL A 284 8.44 17.85 -33.42
CA VAL A 284 9.33 16.73 -33.69
C VAL A 284 10.43 17.10 -34.70
N LYS A 285 10.09 17.81 -35.78
CA LYS A 285 11.10 18.28 -36.77
C LYS A 285 12.13 19.21 -36.14
N ASN A 286 11.71 20.11 -35.25
CA ASN A 286 12.62 21.02 -34.56
C ASN A 286 13.55 20.25 -33.61
N LYS A 287 13.00 19.27 -32.86
CA LYS A 287 13.82 18.42 -31.98
C LYS A 287 14.83 17.55 -32.73
N LEU A 288 14.46 17.02 -33.89
CA LEU A 288 15.38 16.27 -34.75
C LEU A 288 16.52 17.16 -35.27
N LYS A 289 16.24 18.44 -35.60
CA LYS A 289 17.26 19.40 -36.06
C LYS A 289 18.23 19.84 -34.96
N GLU A 290 17.82 19.76 -33.70
CA GLU A 290 18.66 20.06 -32.53
C GLU A 290 19.61 18.90 -32.17
N SER A 291 19.44 17.73 -32.77
CA SER A 291 20.27 16.56 -32.50
C SER A 291 21.68 16.68 -33.11
N ASN A 292 22.69 16.17 -32.38
CA ASN A 292 24.10 16.14 -32.81
C ASN A 292 24.44 14.92 -33.72
N GLU A 293 23.42 14.31 -34.31
CA GLU A 293 23.52 13.08 -35.09
C GLU A 293 23.80 13.35 -36.57
N ASP A 294 24.02 12.28 -37.34
CA ASP A 294 24.30 12.43 -38.77
C ASP A 294 23.19 13.21 -39.48
N LYS A 295 23.58 14.25 -40.22
CA LYS A 295 22.67 15.14 -40.93
C LYS A 295 21.88 14.41 -42.02
N GLU A 296 22.43 13.34 -42.60
CA GLU A 296 21.68 12.52 -43.57
C GLU A 296 20.54 11.76 -42.88
N ILE A 297 20.81 11.15 -41.71
CA ILE A 297 19.80 10.43 -40.91
C ILE A 297 18.70 11.38 -40.44
N ILE A 298 19.07 12.57 -39.97
CA ILE A 298 18.11 13.60 -39.53
C ILE A 298 17.22 14.04 -40.71
N LYS A 299 17.80 14.21 -41.90
CA LYS A 299 17.06 14.61 -43.11
C LYS A 299 16.05 13.55 -43.53
N ASP A 300 16.43 12.28 -43.47
CA ASP A 300 15.54 11.16 -43.80
C ASP A 300 14.36 11.07 -42.81
N LEU A 301 14.63 11.18 -41.50
CA LEU A 301 13.60 11.19 -40.47
C LEU A 301 12.63 12.37 -40.59
N ILE A 302 13.14 13.55 -40.94
CA ILE A 302 12.30 14.73 -41.21
C ILE A 302 11.40 14.48 -42.42
N SER A 303 11.93 13.89 -43.49
CA SER A 303 11.12 13.54 -44.67
C SER A 303 10.01 12.55 -44.34
N ILE A 304 10.28 11.54 -43.51
CA ILE A 304 9.27 10.59 -43.05
C ILE A 304 8.20 11.32 -42.23
N ILE A 305 8.58 12.21 -41.32
CA ILE A 305 7.65 13.00 -40.50
C ILE A 305 6.78 13.94 -41.34
N GLU A 306 7.32 14.53 -42.40
CA GLU A 306 6.55 15.36 -43.33
C GLU A 306 5.54 14.54 -44.14
N GLU A 307 5.91 13.33 -44.56
CA GLU A 307 4.96 12.41 -45.20
C GLU A 307 3.91 11.89 -44.22
N MET A 308 4.27 11.64 -42.95
CA MET A 308 3.32 11.28 -41.90
C MET A 308 2.29 12.40 -41.67
N ASP A 309 2.74 13.67 -41.61
CA ASP A 309 1.86 14.83 -41.44
C ASP A 309 0.81 14.95 -42.56
N LYS A 310 1.20 14.62 -43.80
CA LYS A 310 0.27 14.63 -44.95
C LYS A 310 -0.73 13.47 -44.95
N ASN A 311 -0.43 12.36 -44.28
CA ASN A 311 -1.17 11.11 -44.40
C ASN A 311 -1.89 10.69 -43.10
N LYS A 312 -2.13 11.61 -42.15
CA LYS A 312 -2.80 11.32 -40.86
C LYS A 312 -4.07 10.46 -41.01
N ASN A 313 -4.27 9.51 -40.10
CA ASN A 313 -5.46 8.64 -40.06
C ASN A 313 -5.68 7.83 -41.35
N THR A 314 -4.59 7.40 -41.99
CA THR A 314 -4.62 6.51 -43.16
C THR A 314 -3.77 5.27 -42.91
N ASP A 315 -3.99 4.20 -43.66
CA ASP A 315 -3.14 3.01 -43.57
C ASP A 315 -1.69 3.29 -43.98
N LYS A 316 -1.46 4.27 -44.85
CA LYS A 316 -0.11 4.74 -45.20
C LYS A 316 0.60 5.35 -43.99
N TYR A 317 -0.11 6.00 -43.07
CA TYR A 317 0.45 6.53 -41.82
C TYR A 317 0.99 5.42 -40.93
N LYS A 318 0.30 4.28 -40.82
CA LYS A 318 0.73 3.14 -39.98
C LYS A 318 2.08 2.58 -40.44
N ILE A 319 2.27 2.51 -41.76
CA ILE A 319 3.52 2.06 -42.39
C ILE A 319 4.63 3.08 -42.10
N LEU A 320 4.38 4.37 -42.37
CA LEU A 320 5.35 5.44 -42.15
C LEU A 320 5.71 5.61 -40.66
N TYR A 321 4.76 5.42 -39.75
CA TYR A 321 5.00 5.47 -38.30
C TYR A 321 5.92 4.33 -37.87
N SER A 322 5.70 3.11 -38.37
CA SER A 322 6.56 1.96 -38.06
C SER A 322 7.98 2.18 -38.61
N GLU A 323 8.09 2.67 -39.84
CA GLU A 323 9.37 3.03 -40.49
C GLU A 323 10.11 4.15 -39.73
N PHE A 324 9.38 5.15 -39.24
CA PHE A 324 9.93 6.23 -38.42
C PHE A 324 10.51 5.71 -37.09
N ILE A 325 9.77 4.85 -36.38
CA ILE A 325 10.23 4.26 -35.11
C ILE A 325 11.42 3.33 -35.33
N GLU A 326 11.41 2.52 -36.39
CA GLU A 326 12.53 1.64 -36.73
C GLU A 326 13.80 2.44 -37.06
N ASN A 327 13.68 3.50 -37.87
CA ASN A 327 14.82 4.33 -38.25
C ASN A 327 15.33 5.18 -37.08
N ALA A 328 14.44 5.73 -36.24
CA ALA A 328 14.85 6.44 -35.04
C ALA A 328 15.47 5.51 -33.99
N GLY A 329 15.01 4.26 -33.90
CA GLY A 329 15.53 3.24 -32.99
C GLY A 329 16.95 2.76 -33.32
N LYS A 330 17.49 3.06 -34.51
CA LYS A 330 18.88 2.79 -34.88
C LYS A 330 19.88 3.66 -34.10
N SER A 331 19.45 4.80 -33.56
CA SER A 331 20.24 5.59 -32.59
C SER A 331 19.48 5.77 -31.28
N ILE A 332 20.11 5.31 -30.19
CA ILE A 332 19.60 5.45 -28.83
C ILE A 332 19.48 6.93 -28.43
N SER A 333 20.38 7.79 -28.92
CA SER A 333 20.36 9.23 -28.65
C SER A 333 19.16 9.91 -29.31
N LEU A 334 18.90 9.60 -30.59
CA LEU A 334 17.73 10.10 -31.31
C LEU A 334 16.44 9.64 -30.66
N LEU A 335 16.33 8.34 -30.37
CA LEU A 335 15.13 7.78 -29.76
C LEU A 335 14.80 8.46 -28.43
N ASN A 336 15.79 8.70 -27.58
CA ASN A 336 15.60 9.41 -26.31
C ASN A 336 15.15 10.87 -26.51
N SER A 337 15.64 11.55 -27.55
CA SER A 337 15.27 12.93 -27.85
C SER A 337 13.81 13.09 -28.32
N ILE A 338 13.20 12.01 -28.83
CA ILE A 338 11.84 12.05 -29.38
C ILE A 338 10.82 11.18 -28.62
N VAL A 339 11.25 10.47 -27.56
CA VAL A 339 10.42 9.47 -26.86
C VAL A 339 9.10 10.04 -26.32
N GLU A 340 9.11 11.30 -25.90
CA GLU A 340 7.92 12.00 -25.39
C GLU A 340 6.86 12.28 -26.47
N PHE A 341 7.25 12.28 -27.74
CA PHE A 341 6.36 12.50 -28.88
C PHE A 341 5.76 11.21 -29.42
N ILE A 342 6.34 10.04 -29.13
CA ILE A 342 5.88 8.73 -29.64
C ILE A 342 4.40 8.48 -29.28
N PRO A 343 3.95 8.62 -28.01
CA PRO A 343 2.53 8.43 -27.68
C PRO A 343 1.62 9.46 -28.37
N LYS A 344 2.11 10.69 -28.57
CA LYS A 344 1.35 11.77 -29.22
C LYS A 344 1.17 11.52 -30.71
N LEU A 345 2.21 11.03 -31.39
CA LEU A 345 2.16 10.61 -32.80
C LEU A 345 1.30 9.35 -32.98
N GLY A 346 1.24 8.48 -31.97
CA GLY A 346 0.38 7.29 -31.95
C GLY A 346 -1.12 7.60 -32.01
N ASN A 347 -1.55 8.80 -31.59
CA ASN A 347 -2.96 9.22 -31.64
C ASN A 347 -3.53 9.33 -33.06
N PHE A 348 -2.69 9.30 -34.10
CA PHE A 348 -3.09 9.39 -35.51
C PHE A 348 -3.07 8.02 -36.23
N LEU A 349 -2.90 6.92 -35.49
CA LEU A 349 -2.90 5.55 -36.01
C LEU A 349 -4.30 4.96 -36.25
N SER A 350 -5.37 5.69 -35.90
CA SER A 350 -6.77 5.29 -36.07
C SER A 350 -7.15 5.05 -37.52
#